data_AF-A0AAV1UW80-F1
#
_entry.id   AF-A0AAV1UW80-F1
#
_cell.length_a   1.000
_cell.length_b   1.000
_cell.length_c   1.000
_cell.angle_alpha   90.00
_cell.angle_beta   90.00
_cell.angle_gamma   90.00
#
_symmetry.space_group_name_H-M   'P 1'
#
loop_
_entity.id
_entity.type
_entity.pdbx_description
1 polymer ?
#
loop_
_entity_poly.entity_id
_entity_poly.type
_entity_poly.pdbx_seq_one_letter_code
_entity_poly.pdbx_strand_id
1 'polypeptide(L)'
;MADSGKCAFVLGIELLDGGDGSVTLCQRHYVDDILKRFGMEECKAVASPVDVSSRLMSSSTASKIDVPFREAVGPQEEHWVAVKRIFRYLQDTKTHGICYKPSARIDFRGYSDADWAGDLTDRKSTSGYVFMLLGAPVSWVSKKQPSVSLSTSEAEYIALSLAIQEDKWIHRLLCEIMAAANEDGPDLIIREENLSCIKMTKNPVNHGRAKHSDIKYHHIRDEVKRGEVKLE
;
A
#
# COMPACT_ATOMS: atom_id res chain seq x y z
N MET A 1 -15.98 25.47 23.07
CA MET A 1 -15.27 25.38 21.77
C MET A 1 -16.16 26.05 20.74
N ALA A 2 -15.66 27.05 20.02
CA ALA A 2 -16.37 27.59 18.88
C ALA A 2 -16.15 26.64 17.70
N ASP A 3 -17.22 26.29 16.99
CA ASP A 3 -17.15 25.50 15.76
C ASP A 3 -16.53 26.36 14.66
N SER A 4 -15.38 25.92 14.13
CA SER A 4 -14.66 26.60 13.04
C SER A 4 -15.24 26.30 11.66
N GLY A 5 -16.37 25.60 11.60
CA GLY A 5 -17.00 25.16 10.36
C GLY A 5 -16.34 23.91 9.79
N LYS A 6 -16.69 23.56 8.55
CA LYS A 6 -16.17 22.36 7.87
C LYS A 6 -14.65 22.44 7.73
N CYS A 7 -13.97 21.38 8.15
CA CYS A 7 -12.52 21.27 8.04
C CYS A 7 -12.13 21.20 6.55
N ALA A 8 -11.26 22.11 6.11
CA ALA A 8 -10.77 22.16 4.74
C ALA A 8 -9.38 21.52 4.57
N PHE A 9 -8.57 21.44 5.64
CA PHE A 9 -7.21 20.90 5.60
C PHE A 9 -6.85 20.16 6.89
N VAL A 10 -6.20 19.01 6.74
CA VAL A 10 -5.62 18.22 7.84
C VAL A 10 -4.20 17.79 7.45
N LEU A 11 -3.19 18.21 8.21
CA LEU A 11 -1.78 17.83 7.97
C LEU A 11 -1.30 18.08 6.52
N GLY A 12 -1.79 19.15 5.88
CA GLY A 12 -1.47 19.49 4.49
C GLY A 12 -2.25 18.71 3.42
N ILE A 13 -3.21 17.87 3.84
CA ILE A 13 -4.17 17.19 2.95
C ILE A 13 -5.44 18.04 2.89
N GLU A 14 -5.89 18.36 1.69
CA GLU A 14 -7.13 19.07 1.42
C GLU A 14 -8.33 18.12 1.56
N LEU A 15 -9.39 18.58 2.22
CA LEU A 15 -10.65 17.88 2.37
C LEU A 15 -11.70 18.51 1.46
N LEU A 16 -12.13 17.76 0.44
CA LEU A 16 -13.17 18.18 -0.49
C LEU A 16 -14.49 17.51 -0.11
N ASP A 17 -15.51 18.32 0.15
CA ASP A 17 -16.87 17.86 0.45
C ASP A 17 -17.64 17.59 -0.86
N GLY A 18 -18.17 16.37 -1.01
CA GLY A 18 -18.94 15.96 -2.17
C GLY A 18 -20.41 16.42 -2.17
N GLY A 19 -20.91 16.94 -1.04
CA GLY A 19 -22.31 17.38 -0.87
C GLY A 19 -23.32 16.25 -0.66
N ASP A 20 -22.95 15.01 -0.97
CA ASP A 20 -23.70 13.78 -0.69
C ASP A 20 -23.26 13.09 0.62
N GLY A 21 -22.42 13.76 1.40
CA GLY A 21 -21.78 13.21 2.60
C GLY A 21 -20.46 12.48 2.32
N SER A 22 -20.01 12.39 1.07
CA SER A 22 -18.67 11.91 0.75
C SER A 22 -17.59 12.95 1.07
N VAL A 23 -16.41 12.46 1.43
CA VAL A 23 -15.23 13.28 1.71
C VAL A 23 -14.07 12.76 0.88
N THR A 24 -13.46 13.64 0.11
CA THR A 24 -12.28 13.33 -0.72
C THR A 24 -11.03 13.97 -0.13
N LEU A 25 -10.02 13.15 0.14
CA LEU A 25 -8.68 13.57 0.52
C LEU A 25 -7.87 13.88 -0.74
N CYS A 26 -7.45 15.13 -0.93
CA CYS A 26 -6.66 15.56 -2.09
C CYS A 26 -5.33 16.21 -1.66
N GLN A 27 -4.28 15.98 -2.45
CA GLN A 27 -2.95 16.56 -2.21
C GLN A 27 -2.50 17.46 -3.37
N ARG A 28 -3.45 18.12 -4.04
CA ARG A 28 -3.17 18.97 -5.19
C ARG A 28 -2.08 20.01 -4.92
N HIS A 29 -2.17 20.72 -3.81
CA HIS A 29 -1.18 21.75 -3.45
C HIS A 29 0.23 21.16 -3.30
N TYR A 30 0.36 19.99 -2.66
CA TYR A 30 1.64 19.31 -2.52
C TYR A 30 2.21 18.89 -3.88
N VAL A 31 1.35 18.42 -4.80
CA VAL A 31 1.75 18.09 -6.17
C VAL A 31 2.22 19.33 -6.93
N ASP A 32 1.46 20.43 -6.87
CA ASP A 32 1.83 21.69 -7.53
C ASP A 32 3.18 22.23 -6.98
N ASP A 33 3.42 22.14 -5.66
CA ASP A 33 4.69 22.52 -5.04
C ASP A 33 5.88 21.66 -5.52
N ILE A 34 5.68 20.35 -5.66
CA ILE A 34 6.70 19.45 -6.23
C ILE A 34 6.99 19.85 -7.68
N LEU A 35 5.96 20.03 -8.50
CA LEU A 35 6.13 20.35 -9.92
C LEU A 35 6.86 21.68 -10.08
N LYS A 36 6.50 22.69 -9.30
CA LYS A 36 7.20 23.98 -9.26
C LYS A 36 8.65 23.85 -8.84
N ARG A 37 8.94 23.11 -7.78
CA ARG A 37 10.31 22.86 -7.29
C ARG A 37 11.22 22.29 -8.38
N PHE A 38 10.69 21.50 -9.30
CA PHE A 38 11.45 20.86 -10.37
C PHE A 38 11.23 21.47 -11.76
N GLY A 39 10.53 22.61 -11.88
CA GLY A 39 10.28 23.29 -13.15
C GLY A 39 9.40 22.49 -14.12
N MET A 40 8.45 21.71 -13.59
CA MET A 40 7.59 20.78 -14.32
C MET A 40 6.11 21.22 -14.35
N GLU A 41 5.81 22.47 -14.00
CA GLU A 41 4.44 23.02 -13.94
C GLU A 41 3.68 22.92 -15.28
N GLU A 42 4.40 23.14 -16.39
CA GLU A 42 3.85 23.12 -17.75
C GLU A 42 4.22 21.83 -18.51
N CYS A 43 4.57 20.75 -17.80
CA CYS A 43 4.94 19.50 -18.45
C CYS A 43 3.72 18.79 -19.08
N LYS A 44 3.95 18.05 -20.17
CA LYS A 44 2.89 17.27 -20.83
C LYS A 44 2.44 16.11 -19.95
N ALA A 45 1.17 16.09 -19.56
CA ALA A 45 0.55 15.04 -18.76
C ALA A 45 0.65 13.64 -19.41
N VAL A 46 0.76 12.59 -18.58
CA VAL A 46 0.71 11.19 -18.98
C VAL A 46 -0.09 10.35 -17.98
N ALA A 47 -0.86 9.38 -18.44
CA ALA A 47 -1.75 8.59 -17.58
C ALA A 47 -1.06 7.50 -16.74
N SER A 48 0.23 7.22 -16.94
CA SER A 48 0.94 6.16 -16.22
C SER A 48 2.32 6.60 -15.74
N PRO A 49 2.66 6.35 -14.45
CA PRO A 49 3.92 6.80 -13.86
C PRO A 49 5.15 6.09 -14.42
N VAL A 50 4.97 4.90 -15.01
CA VAL A 50 6.05 4.06 -15.54
C VAL A 50 5.72 3.65 -16.97
N ASP A 51 6.74 3.53 -17.82
CA ASP A 51 6.56 2.91 -19.12
C ASP A 51 6.53 1.40 -18.94
N VAL A 52 5.42 0.75 -19.31
CA VAL A 52 5.20 -0.70 -19.15
C VAL A 52 6.28 -1.51 -19.89
N SER A 53 6.94 -0.93 -20.90
CA SER A 53 8.03 -1.56 -21.64
C SER A 53 9.42 -1.36 -21.01
N SER A 54 9.57 -0.44 -20.06
CA SER A 54 10.85 -0.11 -19.43
C SER A 54 11.15 -1.00 -18.22
N ARG A 55 12.35 -1.61 -18.19
CA ARG A 55 12.87 -2.31 -17.00
C ARG A 55 14.14 -1.62 -16.54
N LEU A 56 14.09 -1.08 -15.32
CA LEU A 56 15.27 -0.50 -14.68
C LEU A 56 16.18 -1.64 -14.23
N MET A 57 17.43 -1.63 -14.71
CA MET A 57 18.45 -2.60 -14.34
C MET A 57 19.47 -1.91 -13.42
N SER A 58 20.07 -2.65 -12.48
CA SER A 58 21.18 -2.08 -11.71
C SER A 58 22.40 -1.90 -12.62
N SER A 59 22.89 -0.66 -12.73
CA SER A 59 24.09 -0.34 -13.50
C SER A 59 25.28 -0.06 -12.58
N SER A 60 26.44 -0.64 -12.91
CA SER A 60 27.69 -0.56 -12.13
C SER A 60 28.52 0.70 -12.39
N THR A 61 28.06 1.63 -13.24
CA THR A 61 28.82 2.83 -13.61
C THR A 61 28.04 4.11 -13.33
N ALA A 62 28.43 4.82 -12.27
CA ALA A 62 27.87 6.13 -11.92
C ALA A 62 28.73 7.25 -12.52
N SER A 63 28.30 7.85 -13.62
CA SER A 63 28.86 9.11 -14.14
C SER A 63 28.32 10.27 -13.30
N LYS A 64 29.17 11.22 -12.88
CA LYS A 64 28.73 12.41 -12.15
C LYS A 64 28.08 13.39 -13.11
N ILE A 65 26.79 13.68 -12.91
CA ILE A 65 26.07 14.77 -13.57
C ILE A 65 25.85 15.88 -12.52
N ASP A 66 26.18 17.12 -12.88
CA ASP A 66 26.06 18.29 -12.00
C ASP A 66 24.65 18.91 -12.13
N VAL A 67 23.71 18.33 -11.39
CA VAL A 67 22.36 18.87 -11.18
C VAL A 67 22.00 18.67 -9.69
N PRO A 68 21.13 19.51 -9.09
CA PRO A 68 20.79 19.49 -7.65
C PRO A 68 20.06 18.21 -7.15
N PHE A 69 20.11 17.13 -7.93
CA PHE A 69 19.16 16.03 -7.95
C PHE A 69 19.66 14.72 -7.29
N ARG A 70 20.85 14.76 -6.67
CA ARG A 70 21.45 13.57 -6.02
C ARG A 70 20.63 13.06 -4.83
N GLU A 71 19.77 13.90 -4.25
CA GLU A 71 18.87 13.53 -3.14
C GLU A 71 17.63 12.75 -3.58
N ALA A 72 17.20 12.86 -4.86
CA ALA A 72 15.94 12.30 -5.30
C ALA A 72 16.07 10.89 -5.89
N VAL A 73 16.87 10.66 -6.95
CA VAL A 73 16.73 9.41 -7.77
C VAL A 73 18.06 8.83 -8.32
N GLY A 74 19.21 9.33 -7.89
CA GLY A 74 20.51 8.76 -8.27
C GLY A 74 21.09 9.28 -9.61
N PRO A 75 22.29 8.81 -10.01
CA PRO A 75 23.21 9.59 -10.84
C PRO A 75 23.07 9.47 -12.37
N GLN A 76 22.08 8.76 -12.92
CA GLN A 76 22.04 8.38 -14.35
C GLN A 76 20.91 9.05 -15.15
N GLU A 77 21.14 9.27 -16.44
CA GLU A 77 20.17 9.90 -17.37
C GLU A 77 18.87 9.07 -17.48
N GLU A 78 18.98 7.74 -17.48
CA GLU A 78 17.83 6.83 -17.51
C GLU A 78 16.88 7.05 -16.32
N HIS A 79 17.45 7.29 -15.13
CA HIS A 79 16.68 7.60 -13.94
C HIS A 79 15.94 8.94 -14.12
N TRP A 80 16.60 9.94 -14.71
CA TRP A 80 15.98 11.24 -14.94
C TRP A 80 14.79 11.18 -15.90
N VAL A 81 14.89 10.37 -16.96
CA VAL A 81 13.77 10.11 -17.88
C VAL A 81 12.58 9.50 -17.12
N ALA A 82 12.83 8.54 -16.22
CA ALA A 82 11.80 7.93 -15.39
C ALA A 82 11.16 8.95 -14.43
N VAL A 83 11.94 9.78 -13.75
CA VAL A 83 11.41 10.84 -12.87
C VAL A 83 10.55 11.83 -13.64
N LYS A 84 11.03 12.32 -14.79
CA LYS A 84 10.24 13.22 -15.62
C LYS A 84 8.91 12.60 -16.02
N ARG A 85 8.82 11.28 -16.14
CA ARG A 85 7.54 10.60 -16.38
C ARG A 85 6.65 10.63 -15.14
N ILE A 86 7.21 10.41 -13.94
CA ILE A 86 6.47 10.55 -12.67
C ILE A 86 5.90 11.96 -12.52
N PHE A 87 6.68 13.01 -12.78
CA PHE A 87 6.17 14.39 -12.73
C PHE A 87 5.06 14.64 -13.76
N ARG A 88 5.19 14.09 -14.97
CA ARG A 88 4.11 14.15 -15.98
C ARG A 88 2.85 13.39 -15.55
N TYR A 89 3.00 12.29 -14.81
CA TYR A 89 1.87 11.57 -14.22
C TYR A 89 1.21 12.37 -13.10
N LEU A 90 2.01 12.99 -12.23
CA LEU A 90 1.50 13.88 -11.18
C LEU A 90 0.74 15.07 -11.78
N GLN A 91 1.20 15.61 -12.90
CA GLN A 91 0.48 16.68 -13.61
C GLN A 91 -0.92 16.24 -14.10
N ASP A 92 -1.05 15.00 -14.57
CA ASP A 92 -2.35 14.40 -14.97
C ASP A 92 -3.25 14.12 -13.76
N THR A 93 -2.64 13.74 -12.64
CA THR A 93 -3.34 13.19 -11.47
C THR A 93 -3.46 14.14 -10.27
N LYS A 94 -3.02 15.39 -10.38
CA LYS A 94 -2.99 16.34 -9.26
C LYS A 94 -4.35 16.62 -8.60
N THR A 95 -5.46 16.40 -9.32
CA THR A 95 -6.82 16.56 -8.77
C THR A 95 -7.43 15.24 -8.29
N HIS A 96 -6.70 14.12 -8.40
CA HIS A 96 -7.16 12.86 -7.85
C HIS A 96 -7.11 12.90 -6.33
N GLY A 97 -7.96 12.11 -5.72
CA GLY A 97 -8.04 12.00 -4.28
C GLY A 97 -8.65 10.68 -3.84
N ILE A 98 -8.48 10.38 -2.56
CA ILE A 98 -9.08 9.21 -1.93
C ILE A 98 -10.47 9.62 -1.43
N CYS A 99 -11.51 9.06 -2.04
CA CYS A 99 -12.90 9.41 -1.75
C CYS A 99 -13.56 8.36 -0.83
N TYR A 100 -13.92 8.77 0.37
CA TYR A 100 -14.74 7.97 1.29
C TYR A 100 -16.21 8.34 1.09
N LYS A 101 -17.06 7.32 0.92
CA LYS A 101 -18.50 7.51 0.76
C LYS A 101 -19.24 7.09 2.02
N PRO A 102 -20.35 7.76 2.36
CA PRO A 102 -21.17 7.34 3.48
C PRO A 102 -21.72 5.93 3.23
N SER A 103 -21.73 5.12 4.28
CA SER A 103 -22.26 3.76 4.27
C SER A 103 -23.02 3.52 5.56
N ALA A 104 -24.04 2.65 5.50
CA ALA A 104 -24.80 2.24 6.68
C ALA A 104 -23.97 1.39 7.67
N ARG A 105 -22.87 0.82 7.21
CA ARG A 105 -21.91 0.05 8.03
C ARG A 105 -20.49 0.39 7.63
N ILE A 106 -19.59 0.39 8.60
CA ILE A 106 -18.16 0.51 8.35
C ILE A 106 -17.68 -0.80 7.71
N ASP A 107 -17.37 -0.75 6.41
CA ASP A 107 -16.78 -1.85 5.66
C ASP A 107 -15.25 -1.70 5.70
N PHE A 108 -14.58 -2.61 6.41
CA PHE A 108 -13.13 -2.67 6.53
C PHE A 108 -12.63 -4.00 5.97
N ARG A 109 -11.74 -3.94 4.98
CA ARG A 109 -11.22 -5.13 4.28
C ARG A 109 -9.75 -5.00 3.93
N GLY A 110 -8.98 -6.04 4.20
CA GLY A 110 -7.61 -6.20 3.76
C GLY A 110 -7.50 -7.04 2.49
N TYR A 111 -6.47 -6.78 1.72
CA TYR A 111 -6.03 -7.59 0.58
C TYR A 111 -4.53 -7.82 0.73
N SER A 112 -4.08 -9.04 0.48
CA SER A 112 -2.67 -9.44 0.51
C SER A 112 -2.28 -9.99 -0.86
N ASP A 113 -1.07 -9.69 -1.32
CA ASP A 113 -0.50 -10.22 -2.56
C ASP A 113 1.04 -10.26 -2.49
N ALA A 114 1.65 -11.14 -3.29
CA ALA A 114 3.10 -11.22 -3.42
C ALA A 114 3.55 -11.48 -4.86
N ASP A 115 4.44 -10.61 -5.36
CA ASP A 115 5.16 -10.84 -6.61
C ASP A 115 6.33 -11.80 -6.37
N TRP A 116 6.13 -13.10 -6.68
CA TRP A 116 7.11 -14.15 -6.41
C TRP A 116 8.36 -14.03 -7.29
N ALA A 117 9.51 -13.87 -6.64
CA ALA A 117 10.81 -13.74 -7.29
C ALA A 117 10.86 -12.68 -8.41
N GLY A 118 10.13 -11.58 -8.22
CA GLY A 118 10.07 -10.46 -9.17
C GLY A 118 11.40 -9.73 -9.36
N ASP A 119 12.24 -9.66 -8.32
CA ASP A 119 13.56 -9.03 -8.44
C ASP A 119 14.52 -9.89 -9.27
N LEU A 120 15.00 -9.37 -10.40
CA LEU A 120 15.89 -10.11 -11.31
C LEU A 120 17.33 -10.24 -10.80
N THR A 121 17.72 -9.43 -9.82
CA THR A 121 19.08 -9.39 -9.26
C THR A 121 19.25 -10.43 -8.15
N ASP A 122 18.33 -10.44 -7.17
CA ASP A 122 18.43 -11.33 -6.00
C ASP A 122 17.28 -12.34 -5.89
N ARG A 123 16.34 -12.34 -6.84
CA ARG A 123 15.19 -13.26 -6.90
C ARG A 123 14.30 -13.21 -5.65
N LYS A 124 14.37 -12.13 -4.86
CA LYS A 124 13.45 -11.93 -3.74
C LYS A 124 12.09 -11.48 -4.25
N SER A 125 11.06 -11.92 -3.56
CA SER A 125 9.68 -11.51 -3.84
C SER A 125 9.39 -10.14 -3.25
N THR A 126 8.32 -9.50 -3.72
CA THR A 126 7.78 -8.27 -3.12
C THR A 126 6.42 -8.58 -2.52
N SER A 127 6.25 -8.35 -1.22
CA SER A 127 4.96 -8.48 -0.53
C SER A 127 4.23 -7.16 -0.54
N GLY A 128 2.92 -7.19 -0.76
CA GLY A 128 2.06 -6.04 -0.65
C GLY A 128 0.79 -6.34 0.13
N TYR A 129 0.20 -5.28 0.67
CA TYR A 129 -1.17 -5.30 1.15
C TYR A 129 -1.84 -3.96 0.84
N VAL A 130 -3.17 -3.96 0.82
CA VAL A 130 -3.99 -2.76 0.89
C VAL A 130 -5.18 -3.00 1.81
N PHE A 131 -5.40 -2.09 2.75
CA PHE A 131 -6.57 -2.02 3.60
C PHE A 131 -7.50 -0.94 3.10
N MET A 132 -8.75 -1.31 2.89
CA MET A 132 -9.83 -0.47 2.40
C MET A 132 -10.81 -0.21 3.54
N LEU A 133 -11.19 1.06 3.73
CA LEU A 133 -12.24 1.50 4.64
C LEU A 133 -13.28 2.27 3.82
N LEU A 134 -14.55 1.89 3.91
CA LEU A 134 -15.65 2.54 3.17
C LEU A 134 -15.38 2.64 1.66
N GLY A 135 -14.74 1.60 1.09
CA GLY A 135 -14.42 1.53 -0.33
C GLY A 135 -13.18 2.31 -0.78
N ALA A 136 -12.42 2.91 0.15
CA ALA A 136 -11.22 3.69 -0.15
C ALA A 136 -10.00 3.21 0.66
N PRO A 137 -8.76 3.28 0.12
CA PRO A 137 -7.57 2.80 0.81
C PRO A 137 -7.24 3.65 2.04
N VAL A 138 -6.82 3.00 3.13
CA VAL A 138 -6.38 3.65 4.40
C VAL A 138 -4.97 3.26 4.82
N SER A 139 -4.51 2.06 4.45
CA SER A 139 -3.14 1.62 4.67
C SER A 139 -2.72 0.71 3.53
N TRP A 140 -1.50 0.85 3.04
CA TRP A 140 -0.97 0.02 1.98
C TRP A 140 0.55 -0.09 2.11
N VAL A 141 1.10 -1.19 1.59
CA VAL A 141 2.54 -1.38 1.53
C VAL A 141 2.93 -2.12 0.26
N SER A 142 4.12 -1.84 -0.22
CA SER A 142 4.85 -2.70 -1.16
C SER A 142 6.28 -2.82 -0.65
N LYS A 143 6.69 -4.03 -0.27
CA LYS A 143 7.94 -4.27 0.45
C LYS A 143 8.64 -5.51 -0.05
N LYS A 144 9.90 -5.35 -0.45
CA LYS A 144 10.78 -6.47 -0.79
C LYS A 144 10.96 -7.40 0.41
N GLN A 145 10.78 -8.71 0.21
CA GLN A 145 10.97 -9.72 1.24
C GLN A 145 12.45 -9.79 1.66
N PRO A 146 12.75 -10.07 2.95
CA PRO A 146 14.13 -10.14 3.42
C PRO A 146 14.87 -11.37 2.87
N SER A 147 14.15 -12.47 2.65
CA SER A 147 14.65 -13.75 2.16
C SER A 147 13.99 -14.13 0.84
N VAL A 148 14.65 -15.00 0.07
CA VAL A 148 14.09 -15.59 -1.15
C VAL A 148 13.04 -16.63 -0.76
N SER A 149 11.85 -16.54 -1.36
CA SER A 149 10.77 -17.54 -1.20
C SER A 149 10.95 -18.66 -2.21
N LEU A 150 10.84 -19.91 -1.76
CA LEU A 150 11.03 -21.10 -2.59
C LEU A 150 9.78 -21.52 -3.36
N SER A 151 8.64 -20.87 -3.08
CA SER A 151 7.38 -21.07 -3.80
C SER A 151 6.52 -19.81 -3.79
N THR A 152 5.58 -19.72 -4.73
CA THR A 152 4.56 -18.67 -4.72
C THR A 152 3.77 -18.67 -3.41
N SER A 153 3.32 -19.85 -2.96
CA SER A 153 2.56 -19.99 -1.71
C SER A 153 3.32 -19.48 -0.49
N GLU A 154 4.64 -19.67 -0.44
CA GLU A 154 5.47 -19.13 0.63
C GLU A 154 5.56 -17.61 0.57
N ALA A 155 5.70 -17.05 -0.65
CA ALA A 155 5.75 -15.61 -0.83
C ALA A 155 4.42 -14.94 -0.38
N GLU A 156 3.29 -15.52 -0.78
CA GLU A 156 1.95 -15.08 -0.35
C GLU A 156 1.79 -15.20 1.16
N TYR A 157 2.23 -16.30 1.76
CA TYR A 157 2.13 -16.49 3.21
C TYR A 157 2.93 -15.43 4.00
N ILE A 158 4.08 -15.01 3.45
CA ILE A 158 4.87 -13.92 4.03
C ILE A 158 4.15 -12.57 3.86
N ALA A 159 3.48 -12.33 2.73
CA ALA A 159 2.66 -11.13 2.53
C ALA A 159 1.46 -11.11 3.49
N LEU A 160 0.78 -12.24 3.64
CA LEU A 160 -0.35 -12.38 4.57
C LEU A 160 0.07 -12.13 6.01
N SER A 161 1.24 -12.63 6.43
CA SER A 161 1.79 -12.35 7.76
C SER A 161 2.02 -10.86 7.97
N LEU A 162 2.43 -10.13 6.93
CA LEU A 162 2.65 -8.68 7.01
C LEU A 162 1.31 -7.94 7.08
N ALA A 163 0.32 -8.37 6.30
CA ALA A 163 -1.03 -7.83 6.33
C ALA A 163 -1.67 -7.99 7.72
N ILE A 164 -1.64 -9.19 8.31
CA ILE A 164 -2.24 -9.47 9.64
C ILE A 164 -1.64 -8.59 10.74
N GLN A 165 -0.34 -8.31 10.69
CA GLN A 165 0.32 -7.46 11.69
C GLN A 165 -0.18 -6.02 11.64
N GLU A 166 -0.33 -5.46 10.43
CA GLU A 166 -0.88 -4.12 10.22
C GLU A 166 -2.36 -4.07 10.60
N ASP A 167 -3.12 -5.04 10.11
CA ASP A 167 -4.55 -5.12 10.25
C ASP A 167 -4.98 -5.10 11.72
N LYS A 168 -4.29 -5.85 12.59
CA LYS A 168 -4.53 -5.85 14.04
C LYS A 168 -4.47 -4.48 14.68
N TRP A 169 -3.54 -3.64 14.24
CA TRP A 169 -3.40 -2.30 14.79
C TRP A 169 -4.56 -1.40 14.34
N ILE A 170 -4.89 -1.43 13.05
CA ILE A 170 -5.98 -0.64 12.47
C ILE A 170 -7.33 -1.09 13.04
N HIS A 171 -7.59 -2.40 13.08
CA HIS A 171 -8.82 -2.98 13.60
C HIS A 171 -9.07 -2.60 15.06
N ARG A 172 -8.03 -2.65 15.90
CA ARG A 172 -8.13 -2.22 17.31
C ARG A 172 -8.51 -0.75 17.41
N LEU A 173 -7.83 0.11 16.64
CA LEU A 173 -8.13 1.54 16.62
C LEU A 173 -9.58 1.81 16.18
N LEU A 174 -10.05 1.11 15.14
CA LEU A 174 -11.43 1.22 14.67
C LEU A 174 -12.43 0.76 15.74
N CYS A 175 -12.17 -0.36 16.40
CA CYS A 175 -13.01 -0.84 17.51
C CYS A 175 -13.09 0.17 18.66
N GLU A 176 -11.98 0.81 19.03
CA GLU A 176 -11.96 1.84 20.08
C GLU A 176 -12.77 3.09 19.68
N ILE A 177 -12.62 3.54 18.43
CA ILE A 177 -13.38 4.69 17.89
C ILE A 177 -14.88 4.38 17.85
N MET A 178 -15.26 3.19 17.38
CA MET A 178 -16.67 2.78 17.28
C MET A 178 -17.29 2.55 18.66
N ALA A 179 -16.56 1.95 19.60
CA ALA A 179 -17.01 1.79 20.97
C ALA A 179 -17.30 3.15 21.64
N ALA A 180 -16.48 4.17 21.36
CA ALA A 180 -16.72 5.54 21.84
C ALA A 180 -18.00 6.17 21.24
N ALA A 181 -18.45 5.70 20.08
CA ALA A 181 -19.70 6.07 19.43
C ALA A 181 -20.89 5.15 19.79
N ASN A 182 -20.71 4.19 20.71
CA ASN A 182 -21.67 3.12 21.01
C ASN A 182 -22.06 2.26 19.79
N GLU A 183 -21.12 2.05 18.86
CA GLU A 183 -21.28 1.16 17.71
C GLU A 183 -20.36 -0.07 17.81
N ASP A 184 -20.78 -1.17 17.20
CA ASP A 184 -19.97 -2.40 17.12
C ASP A 184 -18.81 -2.23 16.14
N GLY A 185 -17.62 -2.71 16.48
CA GLY A 185 -16.44 -2.69 15.61
C GLY A 185 -16.66 -3.45 14.29
N PRO A 186 -15.89 -3.12 13.24
CA PRO A 186 -16.05 -3.79 11.96
C PRO A 186 -15.54 -5.24 12.02
N ASP A 187 -16.04 -6.07 11.11
CA ASP A 187 -15.46 -7.39 10.88
C ASP A 187 -14.01 -7.25 10.39
N LEU A 188 -13.16 -8.20 10.81
CA LEU A 188 -11.78 -8.30 10.36
C LEU A 188 -11.69 -9.35 9.24
N ILE A 189 -11.58 -8.88 7.99
CA ILE A 189 -11.56 -9.72 6.79
C ILE A 189 -10.34 -9.38 5.95
N ILE A 190 -9.48 -10.37 5.71
CA ILE A 190 -8.37 -10.27 4.74
C ILE A 190 -8.64 -11.24 3.59
N ARG A 191 -8.60 -10.72 2.37
CA ARG A 191 -8.76 -11.51 1.14
C ARG A 191 -7.42 -12.02 0.64
N GLU A 192 -7.36 -13.32 0.38
CA GLU A 192 -6.16 -14.03 -0.06
C GLU A 192 -6.52 -14.94 -1.24
N GLU A 193 -6.00 -14.64 -2.43
CA GLU A 193 -6.37 -15.38 -3.64
C GLU A 193 -5.73 -16.79 -3.68
N ASN A 194 -4.66 -17.01 -2.92
CA ASN A 194 -3.97 -18.29 -2.90
C ASN A 194 -4.65 -19.31 -1.98
N LEU A 195 -5.44 -20.21 -2.56
CA LEU A 195 -6.09 -21.33 -1.87
C LEU A 195 -5.11 -22.23 -1.08
N SER A 196 -3.86 -22.36 -1.53
CA SER A 196 -2.84 -23.12 -0.80
C SER A 196 -2.45 -22.39 0.48
N CYS A 197 -2.29 -21.06 0.42
CA CYS A 197 -2.05 -20.20 1.58
C CYS A 197 -3.18 -20.35 2.62
N ILE A 198 -4.45 -20.24 2.18
CA ILE A 198 -5.63 -20.44 3.05
C ILE A 198 -5.65 -21.85 3.67
N LYS A 199 -5.29 -22.89 2.91
CA LYS A 199 -5.24 -24.26 3.46
C LYS A 199 -4.14 -24.42 4.50
N MET A 200 -3.01 -23.73 4.36
CA MET A 200 -1.89 -23.78 5.30
C MET A 200 -2.22 -23.15 6.66
N THR A 201 -3.15 -22.19 6.71
CA THR A 201 -3.64 -21.62 7.98
C THR A 201 -4.59 -22.57 8.71
N LYS A 202 -5.33 -23.42 7.98
CA LYS A 202 -6.28 -24.38 8.55
C LYS A 202 -5.65 -25.72 8.95
N ASN A 203 -4.65 -26.19 8.21
CA ASN A 203 -4.06 -27.53 8.42
C ASN A 203 -2.58 -27.48 8.86
N PRO A 204 -2.19 -28.22 9.92
CA PRO A 204 -0.84 -28.25 10.45
C PRO A 204 0.13 -29.15 9.65
N VAL A 205 -0.21 -29.56 8.42
CA VAL A 205 0.63 -30.49 7.65
C VAL A 205 1.96 -29.83 7.30
N ASN A 206 2.96 -30.10 8.14
CA ASN A 206 4.35 -29.72 7.95
C ASN A 206 4.91 -30.45 6.74
N HIS A 207 4.89 -29.80 5.58
CA HIS A 207 5.90 -30.13 4.58
C HIS A 207 7.23 -29.64 5.14
N GLY A 208 8.23 -30.52 5.25
CA GLY A 208 9.57 -30.21 5.79
C GLY A 208 10.36 -29.11 5.07
N ARG A 209 9.73 -28.38 4.13
CA ARG A 209 10.25 -27.29 3.30
C ARG A 209 10.04 -25.88 3.90
N ALA A 210 9.31 -25.73 5.01
CA ALA A 210 8.93 -24.41 5.58
C ALA A 210 9.66 -24.02 6.89
N LYS A 211 10.74 -24.72 7.27
CA LYS A 211 11.41 -24.53 8.57
C LYS A 211 11.98 -23.12 8.81
N HIS A 212 12.34 -22.38 7.76
CA HIS A 212 12.91 -21.02 7.86
C HIS A 212 11.86 -19.92 8.02
N SER A 213 10.57 -20.25 7.94
CA SER A 213 9.43 -19.33 8.09
C SER A 213 8.44 -19.74 9.18
N ASP A 214 8.80 -20.73 10.02
CA ASP A 214 7.92 -21.42 10.98
C ASP A 214 7.19 -20.48 11.96
N ILE A 215 7.87 -19.42 12.44
CA ILE A 215 7.28 -18.42 13.35
C ILE A 215 6.08 -17.72 12.68
N LYS A 216 6.19 -17.37 11.39
CA LYS A 216 5.09 -16.74 10.66
C LYS A 216 3.92 -17.70 10.47
N TYR A 217 4.19 -18.99 10.22
CA TYR A 217 3.17 -20.03 10.17
C TYR A 217 2.39 -20.17 11.46
N HIS A 218 3.11 -20.25 12.59
CA HIS A 218 2.47 -20.35 13.90
C HIS A 218 1.64 -19.10 14.22
N HIS A 219 2.18 -17.91 13.98
CA HIS A 219 1.46 -16.67 14.21
C HIS A 219 0.13 -16.61 13.45
N ILE A 220 0.14 -16.73 12.12
CA ILE A 220 -1.09 -16.63 11.32
C ILE A 220 -2.13 -17.69 11.74
N ARG A 221 -1.68 -18.92 12.03
CA ARG A 221 -2.56 -19.99 12.48
C ARG A 221 -3.24 -19.67 13.80
N ASP A 222 -2.50 -19.12 14.75
CA ASP A 222 -3.07 -18.76 16.05
C ASP A 222 -4.12 -17.67 15.90
N GLU A 223 -3.90 -16.69 15.02
CA GLU A 223 -4.88 -15.63 14.76
C GLU A 223 -6.17 -16.13 14.12
N VAL A 224 -6.05 -17.00 13.12
CA VAL A 224 -7.20 -17.62 12.46
C VAL A 224 -7.96 -18.54 13.43
N LYS A 225 -7.24 -19.31 14.27
CA LYS A 225 -7.86 -20.20 15.27
C LYS A 225 -8.61 -19.45 16.36
N ARG A 226 -8.12 -18.28 16.78
CA ARG A 226 -8.81 -17.43 17.76
C ARG A 226 -10.07 -16.77 17.17
N GLY A 227 -10.25 -16.82 15.85
CA GLY A 227 -11.30 -16.10 15.16
C GLY A 227 -11.08 -14.59 15.15
N GLU A 228 -9.87 -14.14 15.51
CA GLU A 228 -9.49 -12.72 15.44
C GLU A 228 -9.43 -12.28 13.97
N VAL A 229 -8.99 -13.17 13.06
CA VAL A 229 -8.88 -12.87 11.62
C VAL A 229 -9.70 -13.86 10.78
N LYS A 230 -10.57 -13.34 9.90
CA LYS A 230 -11.25 -14.14 8.87
C LYS A 230 -10.49 -14.01 7.54
N LEU A 231 -10.16 -15.15 6.95
CA LEU A 231 -9.54 -15.23 5.62
C LEU A 231 -10.57 -15.69 4.60
N GLU A 232 -10.71 -14.92 3.52
CA GLU A 232 -11.60 -15.18 2.38
C GLU A 232 -10.82 -15.41 1.09
#